data_AF-A0AAP1EZF2-F1
#
_entry.id   AF-A0AAP1EZF2-F1
#
_cell.length_a   1.000
_cell.length_b   1.000
_cell.length_c   1.000
_cell.angle_alpha   90.00
_cell.angle_beta   90.00
_cell.angle_gamma   90.00
#
_symmetry.space_group_name_H-M   'P 1'
#
loop_
_entity.id
_entity.type
_entity.pdbx_description
1 polymer ?
#
loop_
_entity_poly.entity_id
_entity_poly.type
_entity_poly.pdbx_seq_one_letter_code
_entity_poly.pdbx_strand_id
1 'polypeptide(L)'
;MQLTFGDAEGLGKRKQTRREIFLAEMERIVPWKQLLALFPNKLARRAQEETRGSHGFDPGLPSMRAVFLAQGPDLAQGKTLPGFDNVDVYALMTRLLGIPAAPNDGNPATLLPALRVPLAAGPQ
;
A
#
# COMPACT_ATOMS: atom_id res chain seq x y z
N MET A 1 9.90 6.48 43.22
CA MET A 1 9.79 5.40 42.22
C MET A 1 10.68 5.77 41.05
N GLN A 2 11.62 4.91 40.68
CA GLN A 2 12.58 5.16 39.61
C GLN A 2 12.05 4.50 38.33
N LEU A 3 11.77 5.33 37.31
CA LEU A 3 11.28 4.84 36.02
C LEU A 3 12.39 4.01 35.36
N THR A 4 12.02 2.85 34.84
CA THR A 4 12.95 1.93 34.19
C THR A 4 13.15 2.32 32.73
N PHE A 5 14.24 1.86 32.10
CA PHE A 5 14.48 2.07 30.67
C PHE A 5 13.33 1.55 29.78
N GLY A 6 12.55 0.57 30.25
CA GLY A 6 11.36 0.07 29.55
C GLY A 6 10.16 1.03 29.57
N ASP A 7 10.06 1.90 30.59
CA ASP A 7 8.99 2.90 30.69
C ASP A 7 9.26 4.10 29.76
N ALA A 8 10.52 4.33 29.39
CA ALA A 8 10.94 5.43 28.53
C ALA A 8 10.68 5.16 27.03
N GLU A 9 10.62 3.89 26.61
CA GLU A 9 10.37 3.54 25.20
C GLU A 9 8.93 3.81 24.75
N GLY A 10 7.98 3.90 25.70
CA GLY A 10 6.58 4.26 25.43
C GLY A 10 6.32 5.77 25.28
N LEU A 11 7.29 6.63 25.62
CA LEU A 11 7.14 8.10 25.59
C LEU A 11 7.55 8.73 24.25
N GLY A 12 8.05 7.94 23.30
CA GLY A 12 8.32 8.38 21.95
C GLY A 12 7.01 8.50 21.16
N LYS A 13 6.67 9.71 20.69
CA LYS A 13 5.57 9.92 19.73
C LYS A 13 5.77 8.99 18.54
N ARG A 14 5.02 7.89 18.47
CA ARG A 14 5.03 6.98 17.32
C ARG A 14 4.78 7.82 16.06
N LYS A 15 5.68 7.72 15.08
CA LYS A 15 5.48 8.36 13.78
C LYS A 15 4.26 7.73 13.11
N GLN A 16 3.26 8.55 12.81
CA GLN A 16 2.09 8.11 12.07
C GLN A 16 2.49 7.75 10.64
N THR A 17 2.02 6.62 10.14
CA THR A 17 2.28 6.17 8.77
C THR A 17 1.43 6.94 7.77
N ARG A 18 1.87 6.99 6.50
CA ARG A 18 1.09 7.63 5.42
C ARG A 18 -0.33 7.05 5.31
N ARG A 19 -0.47 5.72 5.49
CA ARG A 19 -1.76 5.02 5.51
C ARG A 19 -2.65 5.51 6.66
N GLU A 20 -2.09 5.62 7.86
CA GLU A 20 -2.84 6.11 9.03
C GLU A 20 -3.32 7.56 8.82
N ILE A 21 -2.51 8.40 8.16
CA ILE A 21 -2.92 9.77 7.79
C ILE A 21 -4.06 9.73 6.78
N PHE A 22 -3.93 8.92 5.71
CA PHE A 22 -4.96 8.79 4.69
C PHE A 22 -6.30 8.31 5.27
N LEU A 23 -6.28 7.25 6.09
CA LEU A 23 -7.49 6.71 6.71
C LEU A 23 -8.14 7.72 7.65
N ALA A 24 -7.35 8.45 8.44
CA ALA A 24 -7.87 9.51 9.29
C ALA A 24 -8.53 10.63 8.49
N GLU A 25 -7.95 11.01 7.35
CA GLU A 25 -8.53 12.03 6.47
C GLU A 25 -9.80 11.53 5.78
N MET A 26 -9.82 10.26 5.35
CA MET A 26 -11.04 9.64 4.80
C MET A 26 -12.16 9.61 5.83
N GLU A 27 -11.87 9.33 7.10
CA GLU A 27 -12.88 9.37 8.17
C GLU A 27 -13.51 10.77 8.33
N ARG A 28 -12.75 11.82 8.02
CA ARG A 28 -13.21 13.20 8.07
C ARG A 28 -14.02 13.60 6.84
N ILE A 29 -13.61 13.16 5.65
CA ILE A 29 -14.19 13.60 4.37
C ILE A 29 -15.40 12.75 3.99
N VAL A 30 -15.36 11.45 4.27
CA VAL A 30 -16.36 10.53 3.74
C VAL A 30 -17.68 10.68 4.51
N PRO A 31 -18.81 10.92 3.83
CA PRO A 31 -20.13 11.07 4.46
C PRO A 31 -20.71 9.69 4.82
N TRP A 32 -20.09 9.01 5.79
CA TRP A 32 -20.41 7.62 6.13
C TRP A 32 -21.89 7.42 6.45
N LYS A 33 -22.52 8.35 7.17
CA LYS A 33 -23.96 8.28 7.50
C LYS A 33 -24.83 8.25 6.24
N GLN A 34 -24.55 9.12 5.27
CA GLN A 34 -25.29 9.19 4.02
C GLN A 34 -25.04 7.95 3.16
N LEU A 35 -23.79 7.47 3.08
CA LEU A 35 -23.44 6.27 2.32
C LEU A 35 -24.09 5.00 2.89
N LEU A 36 -24.10 4.85 4.22
CA LEU A 36 -24.75 3.73 4.88
C LEU A 36 -26.27 3.73 4.64
N ALA A 37 -26.89 4.92 4.57
CA ALA A 37 -28.31 5.07 4.27
C ALA A 37 -28.70 4.64 2.83
N LEU A 38 -27.74 4.57 1.90
CA LEU A 38 -28.00 4.10 0.53
C LEU A 38 -28.14 2.57 0.42
N PHE A 39 -27.63 1.80 1.38
CA PHE A 39 -27.57 0.34 1.31
C PHE A 39 -28.05 -0.38 2.59
N PRO A 40 -29.20 0.00 3.18
CA PRO A 40 -29.61 -0.50 4.50
C PRO A 40 -29.76 -2.03 4.54
N ASN A 41 -30.30 -2.60 3.46
CA ASN A 41 -30.55 -4.05 3.38
C ASN A 41 -29.29 -4.85 2.99
N LYS A 42 -28.32 -4.23 2.29
CA LYS A 42 -27.14 -4.93 1.76
C LYS A 42 -26.12 -5.25 2.85
N LEU A 43 -25.99 -4.37 3.85
CA LEU A 43 -25.15 -4.59 5.02
C LEU A 43 -25.74 -5.65 5.97
N ALA A 44 -27.06 -5.59 6.20
CA ALA A 44 -27.76 -6.56 7.04
C ALA A 44 -27.74 -7.98 6.45
N ARG A 45 -27.87 -8.12 5.12
CA ARG A 45 -27.90 -9.43 4.45
C ARG A 45 -26.55 -10.14 4.39
N ARG A 46 -25.42 -9.40 4.49
CA ARG A 46 -24.07 -9.98 4.49
C ARG A 46 -23.82 -10.91 5.69
N ALA A 47 -24.55 -10.73 6.79
CA ALA A 47 -24.47 -11.60 7.96
C ALA A 47 -25.14 -12.98 7.75
N GLN A 48 -25.98 -13.14 6.72
CA GLN A 48 -26.77 -14.36 6.47
C GLN A 48 -26.32 -15.19 5.25
N GLU A 49 -25.43 -14.67 4.41
CA GLU A 49 -24.87 -15.42 3.28
C GLU A 49 -23.64 -16.23 3.76
N GLU A 50 -23.62 -17.54 3.48
CA GLU A 50 -22.53 -18.45 3.82
C GLU A 50 -21.15 -17.84 3.55
N THR A 51 -20.22 -18.01 4.50
CA THR A 51 -18.84 -17.49 4.47
C THR A 51 -18.06 -18.01 3.25
N ARG A 52 -18.19 -17.30 2.13
CA ARG A 52 -17.31 -17.42 0.97
C ARG A 52 -15.98 -16.72 1.25
N GLY A 53 -14.99 -16.96 0.39
CA GLY A 53 -13.77 -16.14 0.37
C GLY A 53 -14.11 -14.65 0.27
N SER A 54 -13.51 -13.84 1.14
CA SER A 54 -13.70 -12.39 1.20
C SER A 54 -12.35 -11.69 1.22
N HIS A 55 -12.33 -10.42 0.83
CA HIS A 55 -11.14 -9.57 0.77
C HIS A 55 -11.47 -8.16 1.25
N GLY A 56 -10.47 -7.26 1.26
CA GLY A 56 -10.62 -5.88 1.74
C GLY A 56 -10.33 -5.70 3.23
N PHE A 57 -9.79 -6.74 3.88
CA PHE A 57 -9.25 -6.65 5.23
C PHE A 57 -7.89 -5.94 5.22
N ASP A 58 -7.21 -5.92 6.37
CA ASP A 58 -5.90 -5.29 6.50
C ASP A 58 -4.88 -5.87 5.49
N PRO A 59 -4.30 -5.06 4.58
CA PRO A 59 -3.31 -5.51 3.60
C PRO A 59 -2.02 -6.08 4.24
N GLY A 60 -1.76 -5.80 5.51
CA GLY A 60 -0.63 -6.41 6.23
C GLY A 60 -0.80 -7.92 6.49
N LEU A 61 -2.02 -8.44 6.39
CA LEU A 61 -2.31 -9.86 6.61
C LEU A 61 -1.71 -10.72 5.48
N PRO A 62 -1.07 -11.86 5.79
CA PRO A 62 -0.56 -12.77 4.77
C PRO A 62 -1.61 -13.21 3.74
N SER A 63 -2.87 -13.36 4.15
CA SER A 63 -3.99 -13.74 3.29
C SER A 63 -4.44 -12.65 2.31
N MET A 64 -4.06 -11.38 2.55
CA MET A 64 -4.38 -10.24 1.68
C MET A 64 -3.23 -9.86 0.72
N ARG A 65 -2.10 -10.59 0.74
CA ARG A 65 -0.97 -10.33 -0.14
C ARG A 65 -1.31 -10.69 -1.59
N ALA A 66 -0.88 -9.83 -2.51
CA ALA A 66 -0.98 -10.08 -3.95
C ALA A 66 0.29 -10.72 -4.51
N VAL A 67 0.19 -11.30 -5.71
CA VAL A 67 1.32 -11.80 -6.48
C VAL A 67 1.82 -10.70 -7.42
N PHE A 68 3.14 -10.56 -7.53
CA PHE A 68 3.81 -9.73 -8.53
C PHE A 68 4.81 -10.57 -9.32
N LEU A 69 4.65 -10.59 -10.64
CA LEU A 69 5.56 -11.24 -11.59
C LEU A 69 5.80 -10.26 -12.74
N ALA A 70 7.07 -10.09 -13.12
CA ALA A 70 7.45 -9.20 -14.19
C ALA A 70 8.53 -9.84 -15.06
N GLN A 71 8.39 -9.72 -16.38
CA GLN A 71 9.34 -10.21 -17.36
C GLN A 71 9.43 -9.22 -18.52
N GLY A 72 10.66 -8.93 -18.96
CA GLY A 72 10.90 -8.01 -20.05
C GLY A 72 12.39 -7.80 -20.31
N PRO A 73 12.74 -7.11 -21.41
CA PRO A 73 14.13 -6.85 -21.77
C PRO A 73 14.86 -5.96 -20.74
N ASP A 74 14.14 -5.00 -20.15
CA ASP A 74 14.71 -4.04 -19.19
C ASP A 74 14.68 -4.52 -17.73
N LEU A 75 14.08 -5.68 -17.49
CA LEU A 75 13.97 -6.29 -16.16
C LEU A 75 15.11 -7.30 -15.92
N ALA A 76 15.58 -7.34 -14.68
CA ALA A 76 16.56 -8.33 -14.24
C ALA A 76 15.94 -9.73 -14.24
N GLN A 77 16.65 -10.71 -14.82
CA GLN A 77 16.18 -12.10 -14.87
C GLN A 77 16.52 -12.85 -13.58
N GLY A 78 15.66 -13.79 -13.17
CA GLY A 78 15.89 -14.67 -12.03
C GLY A 78 15.95 -13.95 -10.68
N LYS A 79 15.42 -12.72 -10.58
CA LYS A 79 15.51 -11.91 -9.38
C LYS A 79 14.25 -12.02 -8.53
N THR A 80 14.44 -12.34 -7.26
CA THR A 80 13.39 -12.28 -6.23
C THR A 80 13.53 -10.98 -5.45
N LEU A 81 12.43 -10.24 -5.32
CA LEU A 81 12.37 -8.98 -4.57
C LEU A 81 11.74 -9.22 -3.18
N PRO A 82 12.09 -8.42 -2.16
CA PRO A 82 11.32 -8.39 -0.92
C PRO A 82 9.88 -7.92 -1.20
N GLY A 83 8.96 -8.21 -0.27
CA GLY A 83 7.60 -7.68 -0.36
C GLY A 83 7.61 -6.15 -0.37
N PHE A 84 6.73 -5.55 -1.18
CA PHE A 84 6.60 -4.10 -1.35
C PHE A 84 5.13 -3.70 -1.52
N ASP A 85 4.83 -2.42 -1.35
CA ASP A 85 3.48 -1.88 -1.54
C ASP A 85 3.19 -1.60 -3.02
N ASN A 86 1.99 -1.94 -3.47
CA ASN A 86 1.60 -1.80 -4.88
C ASN A 86 1.66 -0.35 -5.41
N VAL A 87 1.63 0.66 -4.54
CA VAL A 87 1.80 2.07 -4.91
C VAL A 87 3.13 2.36 -5.61
N ASP A 88 4.15 1.54 -5.37
CA ASP A 88 5.48 1.71 -5.98
C ASP A 88 5.53 1.24 -7.44
N VAL A 89 4.54 0.45 -7.89
CA VAL A 89 4.48 -0.10 -9.26
C VAL A 89 4.35 1.00 -10.32
N TYR A 90 3.65 2.09 -10.01
CA TYR A 90 3.48 3.21 -10.94
C TYR A 90 4.82 3.82 -11.36
N ALA A 91 5.74 4.01 -10.41
CA ALA A 91 7.07 4.53 -10.68
C ALA A 91 7.90 3.59 -11.57
N LEU A 92 7.77 2.28 -11.40
CA LEU A 92 8.39 1.29 -12.28
C LEU A 92 7.83 1.38 -13.70
N MET A 93 6.50 1.45 -13.85
CA MET A 93 5.83 1.50 -15.15
C MET A 93 6.23 2.73 -15.97
N THR A 94 6.17 3.92 -15.36
CA THR A 94 6.52 5.18 -16.05
C THR A 94 7.98 5.17 -16.49
N ARG A 95 8.87 4.60 -15.68
CA ARG A 95 10.29 4.41 -16.01
C ARG A 95 10.52 3.43 -17.17
N LEU A 96 9.81 2.30 -17.20
CA LEU A 96 9.87 1.35 -18.31
C LEU A 96 9.33 1.95 -19.62
N LEU A 97 8.31 2.81 -19.53
CA LEU A 97 7.73 3.51 -20.67
C LEU A 97 8.53 4.74 -21.12
N GLY A 98 9.48 5.23 -20.31
CA GLY A 98 10.24 6.44 -20.59
C GLY A 98 9.41 7.73 -20.52
N ILE A 99 8.36 7.77 -19.69
CA ILE A 99 7.50 8.95 -19.52
C ILE A 99 7.68 9.59 -18.13
N PRO A 100 7.46 10.91 -17.98
CA PRO A 100 7.52 11.55 -16.67
C PRO A 100 6.40 11.03 -15.75
N ALA A 101 6.73 10.79 -14.49
CA ALA A 101 5.77 10.39 -13.48
C ALA A 101 4.97 11.61 -12.98
N ALA A 102 3.66 11.48 -12.88
CA ALA A 102 2.85 12.45 -12.15
C ALA A 102 3.07 12.32 -10.63
N PRO A 103 2.77 13.35 -9.82
CA PRO A 103 2.83 13.25 -8.36
C PRO A 103 2.02 12.07 -7.84
N ASN A 104 2.64 11.22 -7.03
CA ASN A 104 2.05 10.01 -6.47
C ASN A 104 2.73 9.62 -5.15
N ASP A 105 2.14 8.67 -4.42
CA ASP A 105 2.61 8.26 -3.09
C ASP A 105 3.74 7.22 -3.11
N GLY A 106 4.08 6.67 -4.27
CA GLY A 106 5.07 5.60 -4.42
C GLY A 106 6.52 6.06 -4.22
N ASN A 107 7.36 5.16 -3.74
CA ASN A 107 8.80 5.34 -3.65
C ASN A 107 9.50 4.72 -4.87
N PRO A 108 10.08 5.53 -5.78
CA PRO A 108 10.73 5.01 -6.98
C PRO A 108 11.94 4.12 -6.67
N ALA A 109 12.57 4.28 -5.51
CA ALA A 109 13.74 3.49 -5.11
C ALA A 109 13.40 2.01 -4.86
N THR A 110 12.16 1.70 -4.45
CA THR A 110 11.77 0.34 -4.03
C THR A 110 11.96 -0.69 -5.14
N LEU A 111 11.65 -0.32 -6.38
CA LEU A 111 11.68 -1.24 -7.53
C LEU A 111 12.87 -1.02 -8.46
N LEU A 112 13.83 -0.14 -8.12
CA LEU A 112 15.09 -0.04 -8.87
C LEU A 112 15.84 -1.36 -8.97
N PRO A 113 15.89 -2.22 -7.93
CA PRO A 113 16.52 -3.52 -8.05
C PRO A 113 15.86 -4.42 -9.11
N ALA A 114 14.60 -4.19 -9.50
CA ALA A 114 13.93 -4.99 -10.52
C ALA A 114 14.52 -4.82 -11.93
N LEU A 115 15.28 -3.75 -12.18
CA LEU A 115 15.80 -3.39 -13.50
C LEU A 115 17.16 -4.05 -13.78
N ARG A 116 17.40 -4.42 -15.06
CA ARG A 116 18.67 -4.99 -15.53
C ARG A 116 19.81 -3.96 -15.52
N VAL A 117 19.49 -2.75 -15.96
CA VAL A 117 20.35 -1.56 -15.93
C VAL A 117 19.56 -0.47 -15.25
N PRO A 118 20.16 0.35 -14.36
CA PRO A 118 19.50 1.58 -13.94
C PRO A 118 19.32 2.45 -15.19
N LEU A 119 18.13 2.47 -15.77
CA LEU A 119 17.77 3.44 -16.81
C LEU A 119 18.14 4.84 -16.29
N ALA A 120 18.61 5.76 -17.13
CA ALA A 120 18.90 7.12 -16.67
C ALA A 120 17.67 7.64 -15.89
N ALA A 121 17.88 8.34 -14.78
CA ALA A 121 16.79 9.00 -14.08
C ALA A 121 16.06 9.86 -15.13
N GLY A 122 14.83 9.46 -15.50
CA GLY A 122 13.97 10.29 -16.34
C GLY A 122 13.78 11.64 -15.65
N PRO A 123 13.43 12.69 -16.40
CA PRO A 123 13.21 14.01 -15.81
C PRO A 123 12.20 13.89 -14.66
N GLN A 124 12.62 14.37 -13.48
CA GLN A 124 11.79 14.47 -12.28
C GLN A 124 10.79 15.63 -12.40
#